data_AF-A0A640XJS4-F1
#
_entry.id   AF-A0A640XJS4-F1
#
_cell.length_a   1.000
_cell.length_b   1.000
_cell.length_c   1.000
_cell.angle_alpha   90.00
_cell.angle_beta   90.00
_cell.angle_gamma   90.00
#
_symmetry.space_group_name_H-M   'P 1'
#
loop_
_entity.id
_entity.type
_entity.pdbx_description
1 polymer ?
#
loop_
_entity_poly.entity_id
_entity_poly.type
_entity_poly.pdbx_seq_one_letter_code
_entity_poly.pdbx_strand_id
1 'polypeptide(L)'
;MRRLPKLKYIELLIFFILLILTVDSKIVHGVENLYKYTKHEERFRKSSFNKFHSGLSHTIGGLEEKSDNLEAMNQNLEGRVNMLASEKDKLNKAYAQIKTKQSAMEKEHVKLKKKAASLEVAYKKLSSKVNVAKTSKKPKPVAKKKSVTKTTQKKAGAKSKSIAKKASGKNISGAGKKKTTSIVQSYPPIAPEVKATEEQKGAEGTGLDIKKINERGIEYGKKGMYDQAIKEFQKVAAIEPNVANVHYNLGLAYKKKGMISDANREFAEYERLKGQNN
;
A
#
# COMPACT_ATOMS: atom_id res chain seq x y z
N MET A 1 74.72 70.31 12.13
CA MET A 1 73.24 70.38 12.07
C MET A 1 72.84 71.55 11.17
N ARG A 2 72.46 71.33 9.90
CA ARG A 2 72.08 72.41 8.97
C ARG A 2 70.62 72.81 9.23
N ARG A 3 70.39 74.04 9.70
CA ARG A 3 69.04 74.63 9.76
C ARG A 3 68.56 74.88 8.33
N LEU A 4 67.49 74.23 7.91
CA LEU A 4 66.83 74.50 6.63
C LEU A 4 66.27 75.94 6.62
N PRO A 5 66.38 76.70 5.51
CA PRO A 5 65.86 78.07 5.43
C PRO A 5 64.33 78.07 5.55
N LYS A 6 63.79 79.02 6.32
CA LYS A 6 62.35 79.14 6.64
C LYS A 6 61.42 79.13 5.40
N LEU A 7 61.91 79.60 4.23
CA LEU A 7 61.18 79.52 2.96
C LEU A 7 60.85 78.09 2.51
N LYS A 8 61.77 77.13 2.70
CA LYS A 8 61.54 75.72 2.33
C LYS A 8 60.47 75.06 3.19
N TYR A 9 60.28 75.54 4.42
CA TYR A 9 59.22 75.06 5.30
C TYR A 9 57.84 75.51 4.84
N ILE A 10 57.74 76.73 4.30
CA ILE A 10 56.49 77.28 3.77
C ILE A 10 56.10 76.57 2.47
N GLU A 11 57.05 76.33 1.56
CA GLU A 11 56.78 75.55 0.34
C GLU A 11 56.37 74.10 0.64
N LEU A 12 57.00 73.45 1.63
CA LEU A 12 56.64 72.11 2.06
C LEU A 12 55.24 72.09 2.71
N LEU A 13 54.88 73.12 3.47
CA LEU A 13 53.56 73.27 4.08
C LEU A 13 52.48 73.48 3.01
N ILE A 14 52.72 74.32 2.02
CA ILE A 14 51.80 74.54 0.89
C ILE A 14 51.62 73.25 0.09
N PHE A 15 52.71 72.50 -0.15
CA PHE A 15 52.65 71.21 -0.80
C PHE A 15 51.82 70.20 0.00
N PHE A 16 51.99 70.15 1.33
CA PHE A 16 51.17 69.30 2.20
C PHE A 16 49.70 69.70 2.19
N ILE A 17 49.38 71.00 2.18
CA ILE A 17 48.00 71.49 2.10
C ILE A 17 47.37 71.10 0.75
N LEU A 18 48.09 71.28 -0.36
CA LEU A 18 47.64 70.85 -1.70
C LEU A 18 47.48 69.32 -1.80
N LEU A 19 48.38 68.57 -1.16
CA LEU A 19 48.28 67.11 -1.09
C LEU A 19 47.04 66.67 -0.29
N ILE A 20 46.76 67.30 0.85
CA ILE A 20 45.56 67.02 1.65
C ILE A 20 44.30 67.36 0.84
N LEU A 21 44.24 68.53 0.21
CA LEU A 21 43.09 68.94 -0.62
C LEU A 21 42.83 68.01 -1.81
N THR A 22 43.90 67.49 -2.44
CA THR A 22 43.77 66.53 -3.56
C THR A 22 43.35 65.14 -3.10
N VAL A 23 43.77 64.71 -1.91
CA VAL A 23 43.34 63.45 -1.29
C VAL A 23 41.86 63.54 -0.88
N ASP A 24 41.44 64.62 -0.22
CA ASP A 24 40.04 64.84 0.17
C ASP A 24 39.11 64.88 -1.05
N SER A 25 39.52 65.57 -2.12
CA SER A 25 38.74 65.60 -3.36
C SER A 25 38.57 64.19 -3.98
N LYS A 26 39.63 63.37 -4.00
CA LYS A 26 39.53 61.98 -4.48
C LYS A 26 38.67 61.09 -3.59
N ILE A 27 38.72 61.28 -2.27
CA ILE A 27 37.86 60.55 -1.32
C ILE A 27 36.40 60.93 -1.53
N VAL A 28 36.07 62.22 -1.66
CA VAL A 28 34.70 62.69 -1.92
C VAL A 28 34.16 62.13 -3.24
N HIS A 29 34.92 62.19 -4.33
CA HIS A 29 34.52 61.60 -5.61
C HIS A 29 34.40 60.06 -5.56
N GLY A 30 35.26 59.38 -4.80
CA GLY A 30 35.19 57.94 -4.56
C GLY A 30 33.95 57.53 -3.76
N VAL A 31 33.60 58.30 -2.73
CA VAL A 31 32.39 58.09 -1.91
C VAL A 31 31.12 58.40 -2.70
N GLU A 32 31.11 59.43 -3.54
CA GLU A 32 29.95 59.76 -4.37
C GLU A 32 29.71 58.70 -5.46
N ASN A 33 30.78 58.11 -6.02
CA ASN A 33 30.68 56.97 -6.93
C ASN A 33 30.16 55.71 -6.24
N LEU A 34 30.56 55.46 -4.99
CA LEU A 34 30.05 54.34 -4.21
C LEU A 34 28.56 54.53 -3.84
N TYR A 35 28.15 55.76 -3.51
CA TYR A 35 26.75 56.10 -3.26
C TYR A 35 25.88 55.95 -4.52
N LYS A 36 26.38 56.36 -5.69
CA LYS A 36 25.70 56.14 -6.98
C LYS A 36 25.58 54.63 -7.27
N TYR A 37 26.66 53.87 -7.08
CA TYR A 37 26.68 52.42 -7.31
C TYR A 37 25.66 51.68 -6.43
N THR A 38 25.70 51.92 -5.12
CA THR A 38 24.76 51.33 -4.15
C THR A 38 23.30 51.67 -4.46
N LYS A 39 23.01 52.91 -4.89
CA LYS A 39 21.66 53.32 -5.32
C LYS A 39 21.23 52.61 -6.60
N HIS A 40 22.12 52.39 -7.56
CA HIS A 40 21.84 51.62 -8.77
C HIS A 40 21.59 50.14 -8.46
N GLU A 41 22.40 49.55 -7.59
CA GLU A 41 22.23 48.16 -7.15
C GLU A 41 20.90 47.99 -6.40
N GLU A 42 20.53 48.93 -5.53
CA GLU A 42 19.22 48.92 -4.87
C GLU A 42 18.05 49.02 -5.85
N ARG A 43 18.14 49.90 -6.87
CA ARG A 43 17.11 50.00 -7.91
C ARG A 43 17.02 48.72 -8.72
N PHE A 44 18.15 48.10 -9.05
CA PHE A 44 18.18 46.81 -9.72
C PHE A 44 17.56 45.73 -8.84
N ARG A 45 17.91 45.65 -7.55
CA ARG A 45 17.32 44.70 -6.61
C ARG A 45 15.81 44.84 -6.48
N LYS A 46 15.31 46.08 -6.51
CA LYS A 46 13.87 46.41 -6.46
C LYS A 46 13.18 46.32 -7.83
N SER A 47 13.94 46.21 -8.92
CA SER A 47 13.44 46.15 -10.29
C SER A 47 12.56 44.93 -10.51
N SER A 48 11.53 45.09 -11.36
CA SER A 48 10.69 43.98 -11.84
C SER A 48 11.52 42.86 -12.45
N PHE A 49 12.63 43.19 -13.10
CA PHE A 49 13.54 42.22 -13.69
C PHE A 49 14.19 41.31 -12.63
N ASN A 50 14.68 41.88 -11.53
CA ASN A 50 15.34 41.08 -10.49
C ASN A 50 14.32 40.24 -9.69
N LYS A 51 13.10 40.76 -9.49
CA LYS A 51 11.98 39.99 -8.93
C LYS A 51 11.55 38.84 -9.84
N PHE A 52 11.54 39.07 -11.16
CA PHE A 52 11.27 38.03 -12.14
C PHE A 52 12.37 36.95 -12.12
N HIS A 53 13.64 37.35 -12.11
CA HIS A 53 14.76 36.41 -12.03
C HIS A 53 14.76 35.57 -10.75
N SER A 54 14.48 36.18 -9.59
CA SER A 54 14.40 35.43 -8.33
C SER A 54 13.20 34.49 -8.31
N GLY A 55 12.05 34.93 -8.85
CA GLY A 55 10.88 34.07 -9.04
C GLY A 55 11.18 32.88 -9.95
N LEU A 56 11.83 33.11 -11.09
CA LEU A 56 12.22 32.07 -12.03
C LEU A 56 13.21 31.09 -11.39
N SER A 57 14.24 31.59 -10.69
CA SER A 57 15.19 30.75 -9.97
C SER A 57 14.51 29.88 -8.91
N HIS A 58 13.56 30.43 -8.15
CA HIS A 58 12.77 29.64 -7.19
C HIS A 58 11.93 28.57 -7.91
N THR A 59 11.30 28.89 -9.04
CA THR A 59 10.52 27.89 -9.79
C THR A 59 11.40 26.78 -10.37
N ILE A 60 12.59 27.11 -10.87
CA ILE A 60 13.55 26.14 -11.39
C ILE A 60 14.06 25.25 -10.25
N GLY A 61 14.45 25.81 -9.11
CA GLY A 61 14.87 25.01 -7.95
C GLY A 61 13.76 24.08 -7.45
N GLY A 62 12.50 24.54 -7.44
CA GLY A 62 11.36 23.67 -7.10
C GLY A 62 11.06 22.59 -8.14
N LEU A 63 11.43 22.78 -9.41
CA LEU A 63 11.35 21.76 -10.45
C LEU A 63 12.50 20.75 -10.34
N GLU A 64 13.71 21.20 -10.03
CA GLU A 64 14.87 20.35 -9.76
C GLU A 64 14.60 19.43 -8.57
N GLU A 65 14.08 19.95 -7.46
CA GLU A 65 13.71 19.10 -6.29
C GLU A 65 12.65 18.05 -6.66
N LYS A 66 11.67 18.40 -7.51
CA LYS A 66 10.68 17.42 -7.99
C LYS A 66 11.30 16.38 -8.92
N SER A 67 12.25 16.78 -9.75
CA SER A 67 13.01 15.89 -10.63
C SER A 67 13.79 14.86 -9.82
N ASP A 68 14.54 15.31 -8.81
CA ASP A 68 15.34 14.44 -7.94
C ASP A 68 14.45 13.47 -7.16
N ASN A 69 13.31 13.95 -6.66
CA ASN A 69 12.32 13.11 -5.99
C ASN A 69 11.73 12.04 -6.92
N LEU A 70 11.46 12.38 -8.18
CA LEU A 70 11.00 11.43 -9.20
C LEU A 70 12.07 10.39 -9.53
N GLU A 71 13.34 10.81 -9.64
CA GLU A 71 14.45 9.90 -9.88
C GLU A 71 14.63 8.90 -8.73
N ALA A 72 14.59 9.37 -7.49
CA ALA A 72 14.63 8.50 -6.31
C ALA A 72 13.44 7.52 -6.26
N MET A 73 12.24 7.97 -6.64
CA MET A 73 11.07 7.10 -6.74
C MET A 73 11.23 6.05 -7.84
N ASN A 74 11.82 6.41 -8.98
CA ASN A 74 12.08 5.47 -10.07
C ASN A 74 13.10 4.39 -9.65
N GLN A 75 14.19 4.78 -9.00
CA GLN A 75 15.17 3.82 -8.45
C GLN A 75 14.54 2.84 -7.44
N ASN A 76 13.62 3.32 -6.59
CA ASN A 76 12.87 2.46 -5.67
C ASN A 76 11.99 1.45 -6.43
N LEU A 77 11.27 1.92 -7.46
CA LEU A 77 10.44 1.07 -8.31
C LEU A 77 11.27 0.00 -9.02
N GLU A 78 12.42 0.35 -9.58
CA GLU A 78 13.35 -0.60 -10.20
C GLU A 78 13.81 -1.67 -9.20
N GLY A 79 14.17 -1.27 -7.97
CA GLY A 79 14.49 -2.21 -6.89
C GLY A 79 13.35 -3.19 -6.59
N ARG A 80 12.10 -2.70 -6.56
CA ARG A 80 10.91 -3.55 -6.37
C ARG A 80 10.66 -4.49 -7.54
N VAL A 81 10.84 -4.02 -8.78
CA VAL A 81 10.70 -4.84 -9.99
C VAL A 81 11.72 -5.98 -9.98
N ASN A 82 12.97 -5.70 -9.61
CA ASN A 82 14.03 -6.71 -9.50
C ASN A 82 13.72 -7.76 -8.42
N MET A 83 13.19 -7.32 -7.27
CA MET A 83 12.75 -8.23 -6.21
C MET A 83 11.59 -9.13 -6.68
N LEU A 84 10.58 -8.57 -7.37
CA LEU A 84 9.45 -9.32 -7.91
C LEU A 84 9.89 -10.32 -9.00
N ALA A 85 10.87 -9.95 -9.83
CA ALA A 85 11.46 -10.88 -10.79
C ALA A 85 12.11 -12.09 -10.09
N SER A 86 12.87 -11.85 -9.02
CA SER A 86 13.46 -12.92 -8.20
C SER A 86 12.41 -13.81 -7.54
N GLU A 87 11.33 -13.23 -7.01
CA GLU A 87 10.22 -13.99 -6.43
C GLU A 87 9.49 -14.85 -7.48
N LYS A 88 9.26 -14.30 -8.66
CA LYS A 88 8.68 -15.02 -9.80
C LYS A 88 9.53 -16.24 -10.17
N ASP A 89 10.86 -16.11 -10.21
CA ASP A 89 11.75 -17.23 -10.50
C ASP A 89 11.71 -18.32 -9.42
N LYS A 90 11.67 -17.92 -8.14
CA LYS A 90 11.50 -18.87 -7.03
C LYS A 90 10.17 -19.61 -7.14
N LEU A 91 9.09 -18.89 -7.46
CA LEU A 91 7.76 -19.47 -7.63
C LEU A 91 7.70 -20.43 -8.81
N ASN A 92 8.31 -20.07 -9.94
CA ASN A 92 8.40 -20.93 -11.12
C ASN A 92 9.15 -22.24 -10.80
N LYS A 93 10.27 -22.17 -10.07
CA LYS A 93 11.01 -23.35 -9.62
C LYS A 93 10.16 -24.21 -8.68
N ALA A 94 9.47 -23.61 -7.71
CA ALA A 94 8.57 -24.32 -6.81
C ALA A 94 7.42 -24.99 -7.56
N TYR A 95 6.82 -24.29 -8.53
CA TYR A 95 5.75 -24.83 -9.37
C TYR A 95 6.22 -26.04 -10.18
N ALA A 96 7.41 -25.97 -10.78
CA ALA A 96 8.01 -27.10 -11.48
C ALA A 96 8.19 -28.31 -10.56
N GLN A 97 8.69 -28.10 -9.32
CA GLN A 97 8.85 -29.17 -8.34
C GLN A 97 7.51 -29.78 -7.89
N ILE A 98 6.47 -28.97 -7.71
CA ILE A 98 5.14 -29.47 -7.36
C ILE A 98 4.59 -30.31 -8.52
N LYS A 99 4.74 -29.84 -9.76
CA LYS A 99 4.28 -30.56 -10.95
C LYS A 99 4.98 -31.91 -11.13
N THR A 100 6.30 -31.99 -10.88
CA THR A 100 7.01 -33.28 -10.94
C THR A 100 6.56 -34.24 -9.83
N LYS A 101 6.39 -33.74 -8.60
CA LYS A 101 5.87 -34.54 -7.48
C LYS A 101 4.44 -35.03 -7.74
N GLN A 102 3.59 -34.19 -8.32
CA GLN A 102 2.22 -34.55 -8.69
C GLN A 102 2.21 -35.69 -9.71
N SER A 103 3.04 -35.61 -10.76
CA SER A 103 3.16 -36.69 -11.75
C SER A 103 3.68 -38.00 -11.11
N ALA A 104 4.63 -37.92 -10.18
CA ALA A 104 5.13 -39.10 -9.47
C ALA A 104 4.03 -39.73 -8.58
N MET A 105 3.29 -38.92 -7.84
CA MET A 105 2.15 -39.34 -7.03
C MET A 105 1.07 -40.03 -7.87
N GLU A 106 0.78 -39.49 -9.05
CA GLU A 106 -0.24 -40.03 -9.95
C GLU A 106 0.16 -41.41 -10.50
N LYS A 107 1.45 -41.59 -10.83
CA LYS A 107 2.00 -42.91 -11.20
C LYS A 107 1.86 -43.92 -10.07
N GLU A 108 2.18 -43.54 -8.84
CA GLU A 108 2.00 -44.40 -7.66
C GLU A 108 0.53 -44.72 -7.40
N HIS A 109 -0.36 -43.74 -7.56
CA HIS A 109 -1.80 -43.94 -7.42
C HIS A 109 -2.36 -44.95 -8.43
N VAL A 110 -1.88 -44.92 -9.68
CA VAL A 110 -2.22 -45.92 -10.70
C VAL A 110 -1.71 -47.32 -10.30
N LYS A 111 -0.48 -47.44 -9.80
CA LYS A 111 0.07 -48.73 -9.33
C LYS A 111 -0.74 -49.28 -8.17
N LEU A 112 -1.05 -48.45 -7.17
CA LEU A 112 -1.86 -48.84 -6.01
C LEU A 112 -3.27 -49.25 -6.43
N LYS A 113 -3.89 -48.55 -7.39
CA LYS A 113 -5.20 -48.93 -7.94
C LYS A 113 -5.17 -50.32 -8.59
N LYS A 114 -4.11 -50.64 -9.35
CA LYS A 114 -3.93 -51.99 -9.93
C LYS A 114 -3.76 -53.07 -8.85
N LYS A 115 -2.96 -52.79 -7.81
CA LYS A 115 -2.78 -53.71 -6.67
C LYS A 115 -4.08 -53.91 -5.87
N ALA A 116 -4.85 -52.86 -5.67
CA ALA A 116 -6.14 -52.95 -4.98
C ALA A 116 -7.13 -53.83 -5.76
N ALA A 117 -7.22 -53.64 -7.08
CA ALA A 117 -8.08 -54.46 -7.94
C ALA A 117 -7.67 -55.95 -7.92
N SER A 118 -6.37 -56.26 -7.96
CA SER A 118 -5.91 -57.65 -7.87
C SER A 118 -6.19 -58.27 -6.49
N LEU A 119 -6.03 -57.49 -5.41
CA LEU A 119 -6.37 -57.93 -4.05
C LEU A 119 -7.87 -58.21 -3.90
N GLU A 120 -8.72 -57.37 -4.49
CA GLU A 120 -10.17 -57.54 -4.48
C GLU A 120 -10.60 -58.83 -5.20
N VAL A 121 -9.99 -59.11 -6.37
CA VAL A 121 -10.21 -60.38 -7.08
C VAL A 121 -9.75 -61.58 -6.25
N ALA A 122 -8.58 -61.51 -5.61
CA ALA A 122 -8.07 -62.57 -4.74
C ALA A 122 -8.99 -62.81 -3.53
N TYR A 123 -9.44 -61.73 -2.88
CA TYR A 123 -10.38 -61.79 -1.76
C TYR A 123 -11.71 -62.44 -2.17
N LYS A 124 -12.26 -62.06 -3.34
CA LYS A 124 -13.49 -62.64 -3.88
C LYS A 124 -13.32 -64.14 -4.17
N LYS A 125 -12.19 -64.57 -4.73
CA LYS A 125 -11.86 -66.00 -4.94
C LYS A 125 -11.77 -66.75 -3.60
N LEU A 126 -11.06 -66.22 -2.61
CA LEU A 126 -10.95 -66.82 -1.28
C LEU A 126 -12.31 -66.93 -0.59
N SER A 127 -13.11 -65.86 -0.61
CA SER A 127 -14.49 -65.84 -0.10
C SER A 127 -15.37 -66.92 -0.76
N SER A 128 -15.30 -67.07 -2.09
CA SER A 128 -16.03 -68.14 -2.79
C SER A 128 -15.56 -69.54 -2.38
N LYS A 129 -14.25 -69.77 -2.19
CA LYS A 129 -13.71 -71.06 -1.74
C LYS A 129 -14.10 -71.40 -0.30
N VAL A 130 -14.15 -70.41 0.60
CA VAL A 130 -14.61 -70.60 1.98
C VAL A 130 -16.09 -71.00 2.03
N ASN A 131 -16.92 -70.44 1.14
CA ASN A 131 -18.32 -70.83 1.02
C ASN A 131 -18.49 -72.25 0.43
N VAL A 132 -17.64 -72.66 -0.51
CA VAL A 132 -17.64 -74.02 -1.08
C VAL A 132 -17.13 -75.07 -0.07
N ALA A 133 -16.10 -74.74 0.73
CA ALA A 133 -15.56 -75.64 1.76
C ALA A 133 -16.54 -75.86 2.94
N LYS A 134 -17.44 -74.90 3.22
CA LYS A 134 -18.55 -75.11 4.16
C LYS A 134 -19.66 -76.01 3.60
N THR A 135 -19.75 -76.15 2.28
CA THR A 135 -20.76 -77.03 1.63
C THR A 135 -20.26 -78.45 1.32
N SER A 136 -18.96 -78.74 1.46
CA SER A 136 -18.38 -80.06 1.16
C SER A 136 -18.08 -80.95 2.38
N LYS A 137 -18.32 -80.45 3.61
CA LYS A 137 -18.32 -81.28 4.84
C LYS A 137 -19.72 -81.35 5.43
N LYS A 138 -20.57 -82.22 4.87
CA LYS A 138 -21.75 -82.73 5.59
C LYS A 138 -22.11 -84.14 5.08
N PRO A 139 -22.01 -85.19 5.92
CA PRO A 139 -22.75 -86.42 5.69
C PRO A 139 -24.26 -86.13 5.83
N LYS A 140 -25.08 -86.64 4.90
CA LYS A 140 -26.56 -86.74 4.98
C LYS A 140 -26.96 -87.87 5.94
N PRO A 141 -28.26 -88.06 6.26
CA PRO A 141 -29.39 -87.14 6.50
C PRO A 141 -29.94 -87.36 7.94
N VAL A 142 -31.02 -86.72 8.42
CA VAL A 142 -32.37 -87.34 8.51
C VAL A 142 -33.42 -86.26 8.89
N ALA A 143 -34.59 -86.42 8.27
CA ALA A 143 -35.95 -85.99 8.61
C ALA A 143 -36.39 -84.51 8.48
N LYS A 144 -37.27 -84.36 7.49
CA LYS A 144 -38.25 -83.31 7.19
C LYS A 144 -39.18 -82.99 8.38
N LYS A 145 -39.64 -81.73 8.48
CA LYS A 145 -41.02 -81.32 8.08
C LYS A 145 -41.22 -79.79 8.19
N LYS A 146 -41.78 -79.22 7.11
CA LYS A 146 -42.85 -78.20 6.95
C LYS A 146 -43.00 -77.12 8.06
N SER A 147 -43.21 -75.82 7.82
CA SER A 147 -43.99 -75.16 6.76
C SER A 147 -43.89 -73.61 6.86
N VAL A 148 -43.80 -72.95 5.70
CA VAL A 148 -44.64 -71.82 5.21
C VAL A 148 -44.56 -70.43 5.90
N THR A 149 -43.96 -69.48 5.13
CA THR A 149 -44.29 -68.06 4.82
C THR A 149 -44.84 -67.11 5.92
N LYS A 150 -44.57 -65.80 5.97
CA LYS A 150 -44.54 -64.80 4.89
C LYS A 150 -44.01 -63.45 5.43
N THR A 151 -43.13 -62.83 4.64
CA THR A 151 -42.98 -61.39 4.30
C THR A 151 -43.56 -60.29 5.19
N THR A 152 -42.74 -59.31 5.63
CA THR A 152 -42.80 -57.85 5.29
C THR A 152 -41.68 -57.12 6.07
N GLN A 153 -40.69 -56.55 5.37
CA GLN A 153 -40.54 -55.14 4.95
C GLN A 153 -40.13 -54.13 6.03
N LYS A 154 -39.12 -53.36 5.62
CA LYS A 154 -38.82 -51.93 5.92
C LYS A 154 -38.08 -51.55 7.21
N LYS A 155 -36.80 -51.21 6.95
CA LYS A 155 -36.12 -49.90 7.13
C LYS A 155 -36.21 -49.13 8.46
N ALA A 156 -35.04 -48.54 8.72
CA ALA A 156 -34.74 -47.42 9.62
C ALA A 156 -34.68 -47.84 11.10
N GLY A 157 -33.70 -47.43 11.89
CA GLY A 157 -32.70 -46.40 11.75
C GLY A 157 -32.35 -45.95 13.15
N ALA A 158 -31.06 -45.73 13.41
CA ALA A 158 -30.48 -44.94 14.51
C ALA A 158 -30.90 -45.27 15.96
N LYS A 159 -29.93 -45.62 16.80
CA LYS A 159 -29.32 -44.68 17.77
C LYS A 159 -28.45 -45.41 18.79
N SER A 160 -27.62 -44.57 19.42
CA SER A 160 -27.06 -44.65 20.78
C SER A 160 -25.58 -45.02 20.79
N LYS A 161 -24.72 -44.01 21.05
CA LYS A 161 -24.25 -43.53 22.38
C LYS A 161 -23.18 -44.51 22.91
N SER A 162 -22.04 -44.12 23.47
CA SER A 162 -21.58 -42.85 24.04
C SER A 162 -20.24 -43.09 24.77
N ILE A 163 -19.63 -42.00 25.29
CA ILE A 163 -18.69 -41.94 26.45
C ILE A 163 -17.24 -42.34 26.14
N ALA A 164 -16.17 -41.75 26.70
CA ALA A 164 -15.83 -40.44 27.28
C ALA A 164 -14.36 -40.57 27.76
N LYS A 165 -13.79 -39.41 28.15
CA LYS A 165 -12.60 -39.17 29.00
C LYS A 165 -11.21 -39.26 28.34
N LYS A 166 -10.19 -38.50 28.73
CA LYS A 166 -9.91 -37.16 29.36
C LYS A 166 -8.43 -37.25 29.83
N ALA A 167 -7.75 -36.09 29.90
CA ALA A 167 -6.47 -35.81 30.58
C ALA A 167 -5.19 -36.04 29.75
N SER A 168 -4.09 -35.28 29.87
CA SER A 168 -3.75 -34.00 30.52
C SER A 168 -2.25 -33.74 30.28
N GLY A 169 -1.86 -32.46 30.16
CA GLY A 169 -0.50 -31.94 30.44
C GLY A 169 0.46 -31.89 29.25
N LYS A 170 1.41 -30.95 29.15
CA LYS A 170 1.73 -29.69 29.85
C LYS A 170 2.79 -29.00 28.97
N ASN A 171 2.68 -27.67 28.83
CA ASN A 171 3.62 -26.63 28.35
C ASN A 171 5.02 -27.02 27.84
N ILE A 172 5.41 -26.46 26.67
CA ILE A 172 6.68 -25.75 26.47
C ILE A 172 6.46 -24.54 25.52
N SER A 173 7.18 -23.47 25.83
CA SER A 173 7.28 -22.10 25.33
C SER A 173 7.49 -21.87 23.82
N GLY A 174 7.25 -20.62 23.39
CA GLY A 174 8.10 -20.00 22.36
C GLY A 174 7.41 -19.06 21.37
N ALA A 175 7.62 -17.75 21.59
CA ALA A 175 7.87 -16.71 20.58
C ALA A 175 6.83 -16.46 19.47
N GLY A 176 6.34 -15.21 19.44
CA GLY A 176 5.34 -14.75 18.51
C GLY A 176 5.78 -14.68 17.05
N LYS A 177 4.77 -14.55 16.18
CA LYS A 177 4.86 -13.80 14.92
C LYS A 177 3.44 -13.43 14.46
N LYS A 178 3.27 -12.12 14.25
CA LYS A 178 2.11 -11.48 13.66
C LYS A 178 1.69 -12.22 12.38
N LYS A 179 0.46 -12.72 12.33
CA LYS A 179 -0.23 -13.04 11.08
C LYS A 179 -0.81 -11.74 10.53
N THR A 180 0.00 -10.98 9.79
CA THR A 180 -0.51 -10.01 8.82
C THR A 180 -0.72 -10.75 7.51
N THR A 181 -1.94 -11.26 7.35
CA THR A 181 -2.45 -11.76 6.07
C THR A 181 -2.76 -10.54 5.21
N SER A 182 -1.77 -10.06 4.46
CA SER A 182 -1.97 -9.05 3.41
C SER A 182 -2.65 -9.71 2.23
N ILE A 183 -3.99 -9.68 2.25
CA ILE A 183 -4.80 -9.92 1.05
C ILE A 183 -4.54 -8.75 0.13
N VAL A 184 -3.84 -9.03 -0.97
CA VAL A 184 -3.83 -8.19 -2.17
C VAL A 184 -5.25 -8.24 -2.71
N GLN A 185 -6.01 -7.17 -2.48
CA GLN A 185 -7.24 -6.94 -3.23
C GLN A 185 -6.90 -6.01 -4.39
N SER A 186 -6.69 -6.64 -5.55
CA SER A 186 -6.73 -6.01 -6.86
C SER A 186 -8.09 -5.35 -7.08
N TYR A 187 -8.08 -4.10 -7.57
CA TYR A 187 -9.26 -3.39 -8.03
C TYR A 187 -9.93 -4.06 -9.24
N PRO A 188 -11.27 -4.00 -9.41
CA PRO A 188 -11.94 -4.11 -10.70
C PRO A 188 -11.94 -2.75 -11.45
N PRO A 189 -12.18 -2.75 -12.77
CA PRO A 189 -11.83 -1.66 -13.69
C PRO A 189 -12.80 -0.47 -13.63
N ILE A 190 -12.27 0.66 -14.10
CA ILE A 190 -12.95 1.94 -14.34
C ILE A 190 -14.25 1.73 -15.14
N ALA A 191 -15.37 2.26 -14.64
CA ALA A 191 -16.59 2.46 -15.42
C ALA A 191 -16.59 3.90 -15.99
N PRO A 192 -17.17 4.10 -17.19
CA PRO A 192 -16.83 5.16 -18.12
C PRO A 192 -17.43 6.52 -17.73
N GLU A 193 -16.85 7.57 -18.30
CA GLU A 193 -17.47 8.87 -18.52
C GLU A 193 -18.98 8.72 -18.81
N VAL A 194 -19.83 9.16 -17.88
CA VAL A 194 -21.25 9.37 -18.14
C VAL A 194 -21.47 10.87 -18.13
N LYS A 195 -21.83 11.38 -19.31
CA LYS A 195 -22.18 12.78 -19.55
C LYS A 195 -23.26 13.23 -18.57
N ALA A 196 -23.10 14.46 -18.09
CA ALA A 196 -24.11 15.19 -17.36
C ALA A 196 -25.41 15.26 -18.19
N THR A 197 -26.46 14.64 -17.67
CA THR A 197 -27.84 15.10 -17.89
C THR A 197 -28.59 14.94 -16.57
N GLU A 198 -29.24 16.03 -16.20
CA GLU A 198 -30.16 16.20 -15.09
C GLU A 198 -31.12 15.01 -14.96
N GLU A 199 -31.34 14.52 -13.73
CA GLU A 199 -32.68 14.39 -13.17
C GLU A 199 -32.66 13.89 -11.71
N GLN A 200 -33.21 14.74 -10.86
CA GLN A 200 -34.08 14.46 -9.71
C GLN A 200 -33.53 13.75 -8.46
N LYS A 201 -33.39 14.58 -7.42
CA LYS A 201 -34.04 14.43 -6.09
C LYS A 201 -34.64 13.06 -5.78
N GLY A 202 -34.10 12.42 -4.74
CA GLY A 202 -34.84 11.41 -4.00
C GLY A 202 -33.96 10.56 -3.10
N ALA A 203 -33.68 11.02 -1.88
CA ALA A 203 -33.53 10.18 -0.69
C ALA A 203 -33.18 11.06 0.53
N GLU A 204 -34.14 11.85 1.00
CA GLU A 204 -34.16 12.27 2.41
C GLU A 204 -34.35 11.00 3.26
N GLY A 205 -33.26 10.53 3.87
CA GLY A 205 -33.33 9.33 4.69
C GLY A 205 -32.07 8.88 5.41
N THR A 206 -31.00 9.68 5.51
CA THR A 206 -29.72 9.18 6.11
C THR A 206 -28.80 10.26 6.72
N GLY A 207 -29.20 11.53 6.81
CA GLY A 207 -28.30 12.61 7.32
C GLY A 207 -27.73 12.36 8.73
N LEU A 208 -28.48 11.63 9.57
CA LEU A 208 -28.03 11.20 10.90
C LEU A 208 -26.99 10.06 10.85
N ASP A 209 -27.03 9.18 9.85
CA ASP A 209 -26.08 8.07 9.72
C ASP A 209 -24.80 8.51 9.02
N ILE A 210 -24.89 9.30 7.94
CA ILE A 210 -23.72 9.83 7.21
C ILE A 210 -22.85 10.70 8.13
N LYS A 211 -23.47 11.62 8.87
CA LYS A 211 -22.76 12.47 9.83
C LYS A 211 -22.07 11.63 10.91
N LYS A 212 -22.75 10.60 11.42
CA LYS A 212 -22.20 9.67 12.42
C LYS A 212 -21.05 8.83 11.88
N ILE A 213 -21.12 8.38 10.62
CA ILE A 213 -20.03 7.67 9.94
C ILE A 213 -18.82 8.59 9.78
N ASN A 214 -19.03 9.85 9.37
CA ASN A 214 -17.97 10.85 9.25
C ASN A 214 -17.31 11.17 10.60
N GLU A 215 -18.11 11.40 11.65
CA GLU A 215 -17.63 11.64 13.01
C GLU A 215 -16.80 10.46 13.53
N ARG A 216 -17.23 9.22 13.26
CA ARG A 216 -16.47 8.02 13.59
C ARG A 216 -15.15 7.93 12.83
N GLY A 217 -15.13 8.30 11.55
CA GLY A 217 -13.91 8.40 10.75
C GLY A 217 -12.90 9.38 11.36
N ILE A 218 -13.38 10.55 11.81
CA ILE A 218 -12.57 11.55 12.50
C ILE A 218 -12.03 11.01 13.82
N GLU A 219 -12.87 10.33 14.61
CA GLU A 219 -12.46 9.73 15.88
C GLU A 219 -11.37 8.66 15.69
N TYR A 220 -11.52 7.78 14.69
CA TYR A 220 -10.49 6.82 14.34
C TYR A 220 -9.19 7.49 13.88
N GLY A 221 -9.28 8.56 13.10
CA GLY A 221 -8.14 9.36 12.68
C GLY A 221 -7.38 9.96 13.87
N LYS A 222 -8.10 10.52 14.85
CA LYS A 222 -7.52 11.05 16.10
C LYS A 222 -6.83 9.96 16.94
N LYS A 223 -7.38 8.75 16.94
CA LYS A 223 -6.80 7.58 17.63
C LYS A 223 -5.64 6.92 16.87
N GLY A 224 -5.25 7.44 15.70
CA GLY A 224 -4.21 6.85 14.85
C GLY A 224 -4.63 5.57 14.13
N MET A 225 -5.92 5.21 14.17
CA MET A 225 -6.49 4.02 13.55
C MET A 225 -6.83 4.30 12.08
N TYR A 226 -5.81 4.62 11.28
CA TYR A 226 -5.98 5.15 9.93
C TYR A 226 -6.73 4.20 8.99
N ASP A 227 -6.55 2.88 9.13
CA ASP A 227 -7.28 1.88 8.35
C ASP A 227 -8.80 1.95 8.56
N GLN A 228 -9.24 2.18 9.80
CA GLN A 228 -10.66 2.29 10.12
C GLN A 228 -11.20 3.66 9.72
N ALA A 229 -10.40 4.72 9.89
CA ALA A 229 -10.74 6.06 9.43
C ALA A 229 -11.01 6.07 7.90
N ILE A 230 -10.11 5.47 7.12
CA ILE A 230 -10.25 5.35 5.66
C ILE A 230 -11.55 4.63 5.30
N LYS A 231 -11.85 3.49 5.94
CA LYS A 231 -13.07 2.72 5.66
C LYS A 231 -14.34 3.53 5.92
N GLU A 232 -14.40 4.28 7.01
CA GLU A 232 -15.59 5.08 7.32
C GLU A 232 -15.72 6.27 6.35
N PHE A 233 -14.63 6.97 6.03
CA PHE A 233 -14.69 8.05 5.04
C PHE A 233 -15.01 7.57 3.63
N GLN A 234 -14.54 6.38 3.21
CA GLN A 234 -14.91 5.78 1.93
C GLN A 234 -16.42 5.50 1.82
N LYS A 235 -17.08 5.12 2.92
CA LYS A 235 -18.54 4.97 2.93
C LYS A 235 -19.23 6.31 2.71
N VAL A 236 -18.74 7.38 3.35
CA VAL A 236 -19.28 8.73 3.14
C VAL A 236 -19.08 9.16 1.69
N ALA A 237 -17.89 8.99 1.13
CA ALA A 237 -17.60 9.32 -0.27
C ALA A 237 -18.43 8.50 -1.28
N ALA A 238 -18.83 7.27 -0.92
CA ALA A 238 -19.70 6.45 -1.75
C ALA A 238 -21.17 6.90 -1.74
N ILE A 239 -21.62 7.53 -0.64
CA ILE A 239 -22.99 8.04 -0.50
C ILE A 239 -23.08 9.48 -1.01
N GLU A 240 -22.12 10.32 -0.64
CA GLU A 240 -22.03 11.73 -1.01
C GLU A 240 -20.67 12.03 -1.67
N PRO A 241 -20.53 11.73 -2.97
CA PRO A 241 -19.24 11.90 -3.68
C PRO A 241 -18.82 13.36 -3.86
N ASN A 242 -19.72 14.32 -3.63
CA ASN A 242 -19.46 15.74 -3.86
C ASN A 242 -19.05 16.50 -2.58
N VAL A 243 -18.79 15.80 -1.48
CA VAL A 243 -18.40 16.42 -0.21
C VAL A 243 -16.89 16.56 -0.14
N ALA A 244 -16.39 17.75 -0.51
CA ALA A 244 -14.97 18.07 -0.52
C ALA A 244 -14.25 17.68 0.80
N ASN A 245 -14.84 18.01 1.95
CA ASN A 245 -14.25 17.75 3.27
C ASN A 245 -13.93 16.26 3.52
N VAL A 246 -14.68 15.34 2.92
CA VAL A 246 -14.48 13.89 3.07
C VAL A 246 -13.24 13.45 2.30
N HIS A 247 -13.04 13.96 1.09
CA HIS A 247 -11.83 13.72 0.29
C HIS A 247 -10.59 14.30 0.97
N TYR A 248 -10.69 15.48 1.58
CA TYR A 248 -9.60 16.03 2.40
C TYR A 248 -9.22 15.11 3.57
N ASN A 249 -10.22 14.62 4.31
CA ASN A 249 -10.01 13.72 5.44
C ASN A 249 -9.46 12.34 5.01
N LEU A 250 -9.90 11.81 3.86
CA LEU A 250 -9.30 10.62 3.24
C LEU A 250 -7.84 10.85 2.88
N GLY A 251 -7.52 11.98 2.25
CA GLY A 251 -6.15 12.36 1.90
C GLY A 251 -5.24 12.40 3.13
N LEU A 252 -5.71 13.00 4.23
CA LEU A 252 -4.98 13.01 5.49
C LEU A 252 -4.79 11.60 6.07
N ALA A 253 -5.83 10.77 6.07
CA ALA A 253 -5.75 9.40 6.59
C ALA A 253 -4.79 8.52 5.77
N TYR A 254 -4.82 8.61 4.43
CA TYR A 254 -3.88 7.93 3.55
C TYR A 254 -2.44 8.42 3.75
N LYS A 255 -2.23 9.74 3.86
CA LYS A 255 -0.91 10.33 4.11
C LYS A 255 -0.32 9.83 5.43
N LYS A 256 -1.11 9.81 6.50
CA LYS A 256 -0.68 9.32 7.82
C LYS A 256 -0.40 7.81 7.85
N LYS A 257 -1.04 7.05 6.96
CA LYS A 257 -0.76 5.63 6.74
C LYS A 257 0.47 5.37 5.85
N GLY A 258 1.02 6.40 5.19
CA GLY A 258 2.13 6.29 4.25
C GLY A 258 1.72 5.95 2.81
N MET A 259 0.42 5.99 2.50
CA MET A 259 -0.11 5.77 1.16
C MET A 259 -0.15 7.11 0.39
N ILE A 260 1.03 7.60 0.01
CA ILE A 260 1.19 8.97 -0.54
C ILE A 260 0.47 9.15 -1.90
N SER A 261 0.49 8.14 -2.77
CA SER A 261 -0.19 8.20 -4.07
C SER A 261 -1.71 8.36 -3.93
N ASP A 262 -2.34 7.52 -3.08
CA ASP A 262 -3.77 7.64 -2.79
C ASP A 262 -4.09 8.97 -2.11
N ALA A 263 -3.24 9.44 -1.19
CA ALA A 263 -3.43 10.73 -0.54
C ALA A 263 -3.46 11.90 -1.55
N ASN A 264 -2.52 11.90 -2.50
CA ASN A 264 -2.46 12.94 -3.54
C ASN A 264 -3.69 12.92 -4.45
N ARG A 265 -4.21 11.72 -4.78
CA ARG A 265 -5.46 11.60 -5.56
C ARG A 265 -6.64 12.22 -4.82
N GLU A 266 -6.80 11.91 -3.54
CA GLU A 266 -7.92 12.44 -2.75
C GLU A 266 -7.79 13.96 -2.52
N PHE A 267 -6.57 14.49 -2.39
CA PHE A 267 -6.37 15.94 -2.32
C PHE A 267 -6.68 16.64 -3.65
N ALA A 268 -6.37 16.01 -4.79
CA ALA A 268 -6.75 16.56 -6.10
C ALA A 268 -8.27 16.63 -6.26
N GLU A 269 -9.00 15.60 -5.80
CA GLU A 269 -10.47 15.63 -5.82
C GLU A 269 -11.05 16.66 -4.86
N TYR A 270 -10.45 16.85 -3.69
CA TYR A 270 -10.82 17.93 -2.78
C TYR A 270 -10.74 19.31 -3.46
N GLU A 271 -9.63 19.62 -4.14
CA GLU A 271 -9.47 20.90 -4.84
C GLU A 271 -10.46 21.04 -6.00
N ARG A 272 -10.72 19.94 -6.74
CA ARG A 272 -11.73 19.93 -7.82
C ARG A 272 -13.13 20.25 -7.29
N LEU A 273 -13.55 19.62 -6.20
CA LEU A 273 -14.87 19.80 -5.60
C LEU A 273 -15.02 21.16 -4.93
N LYS A 274 -13.96 21.66 -4.29
CA LYS A 274 -13.95 23.01 -3.71
C LYS A 274 -14.18 24.09 -4.77
N GLY A 275 -13.61 23.90 -5.97
CA GLY A 275 -13.84 24.80 -7.12
C GLY A 275 -15.23 24.73 -7.73
N GLN A 276 -16.00 23.67 -7.48
CA GLN A 276 -17.38 23.50 -7.99
C GLN A 276 -18.46 24.04 -7.03
N ASN A 277 -18.13 24.22 -5.75
CA ASN A 277 -19.06 24.67 -4.71
C ASN A 277 -18.94 26.19 -4.39
N ASN A 278 -18.21 26.94 -5.22
CA ASN A 278 -17.99 28.39 -5.09
C ASN A 278 -18.67 29.17 -6.21
#